data_AF-A0A536WEK2-F1
#
_entry.id   AF-A0A536WEK2-F1
#
_cell.length_a   1.000
_cell.length_b   1.000
_cell.length_c   1.000
_cell.angle_alpha   90.00
_cell.angle_beta   90.00
_cell.angle_gamma   90.00
#
_symmetry.space_group_name_H-M   'P 1'
#
loop_
_entity.id
_entity.type
_entity.pdbx_description
1 polymer ?
#
loop_
_entity_poly.entity_id
_entity_poly.type
_entity_poly.pdbx_seq_one_letter_code
_entity_poly.pdbx_strand_id
1 'polypeptide(L)'
;MIRLESLTKTYASPQGMVTAVDRVSLEVREGETCVLLGPSGCGKTTTLRMINRLVAPTSGKVFLAGRDTEAADPVELRRGIGYVIQQIGLFPNMTVAENIGVVPRLLGWPETRRRERAEELLTLLALPPAQFAGRYPNELSGGQAQRVGVARALAVDPPVLLMDEPFAALDPVNRETIQDEFQRMQRKLRKTILFVSHDIDEAVKMADRIAIFHSGRLVQFAAPDEMLAHPAGAFVAGFVGGDRTLKRLRLIRVREVMAPAVAGDSGRSSPAVSPDDDLRRVAALFLEHGAESLQCVDAGGNVVGRVTREAVAARLTREGAR
;
A
#
# COMPACT_ATOMS: atom_id res chain seq x y z
N MET A 1 -12.58 7.66 -1.19
CA MET A 1 -12.08 8.85 -0.46
C MET A 1 -12.23 8.65 1.05
N ILE A 2 -11.15 8.80 1.82
CA ILE A 2 -11.10 8.82 3.29
C ILE A 2 -10.59 10.20 3.71
N ARG A 3 -11.22 10.84 4.69
CA ARG A 3 -10.79 12.17 5.18
C ARG A 3 -10.89 12.24 6.69
N LEU A 4 -9.80 12.63 7.34
CA LEU A 4 -9.70 12.82 8.79
C LEU A 4 -9.58 14.32 9.08
N GLU A 5 -10.39 14.84 9.99
CA GLU A 5 -10.33 16.22 10.44
C GLU A 5 -10.00 16.28 11.94
N SER A 6 -8.78 16.70 12.26
CA SER A 6 -8.30 16.91 13.63
C SER A 6 -8.62 15.74 14.57
N LEU A 7 -8.50 14.52 14.04
CA LEU A 7 -8.91 13.30 14.72
C LEU A 7 -8.07 13.07 15.97
N THR A 8 -8.73 12.91 17.11
CA THR A 8 -8.07 12.76 18.40
C THR A 8 -8.65 11.57 19.16
N LYS A 9 -7.77 10.79 19.78
CA LYS A 9 -8.16 9.73 20.72
C LYS A 9 -7.34 9.80 21.99
N THR A 10 -8.04 9.85 23.11
CA THR A 10 -7.50 9.75 24.46
C THR A 10 -8.02 8.49 25.14
N TYR A 11 -7.16 7.87 25.95
CA TYR A 11 -7.50 6.73 26.80
C TYR A 11 -7.20 7.09 28.26
N ALA A 12 -8.08 6.65 29.16
CA ALA A 12 -7.78 6.68 30.57
C ALA A 12 -6.82 5.54 30.91
N SER A 13 -5.76 5.85 31.65
CA SER A 13 -4.81 4.88 32.22
C SER A 13 -4.67 5.13 33.74
N PRO A 14 -4.15 4.16 34.51
CA PRO A 14 -3.87 4.38 35.94
C PRO A 14 -2.92 5.55 36.21
N GLN A 15 -2.09 5.93 35.23
CA GLN A 15 -1.12 7.03 35.32
C GLN A 15 -1.65 8.37 34.80
N GLY A 16 -2.92 8.41 34.35
CA GLY A 16 -3.56 9.60 33.80
C GLY A 16 -4.10 9.41 32.37
N MET A 17 -4.44 10.51 31.72
CA MET A 17 -4.95 10.51 30.35
C MET A 17 -3.80 10.37 29.35
N VAL A 18 -3.87 9.38 28.46
CA VAL A 18 -2.90 9.14 27.39
C VAL A 18 -3.53 9.49 26.05
N THR A 19 -2.94 10.44 25.33
CA THR A 19 -3.36 10.80 23.97
C THR A 19 -2.68 9.88 22.96
N ALA A 20 -3.43 8.89 22.46
CA ALA A 20 -2.95 7.93 21.48
C ALA A 20 -2.92 8.49 20.06
N VAL A 21 -3.82 9.41 19.74
CA VAL A 21 -3.87 10.15 18.47
C VAL A 21 -4.19 11.61 18.79
N ASP A 22 -3.39 12.55 18.31
CA ASP A 22 -3.49 13.99 18.60
C ASP A 22 -3.68 14.77 17.29
N ARG A 23 -4.93 15.23 17.08
CA ARG A 23 -5.34 16.15 15.99
C ARG A 23 -4.82 15.77 14.60
N VAL A 24 -4.92 14.50 14.25
CA VAL A 24 -4.48 13.99 12.95
C VAL A 24 -5.46 14.41 11.86
N SER A 25 -4.96 15.11 10.84
CA SER A 25 -5.69 15.48 9.63
C SER A 25 -4.97 14.94 8.40
N LEU A 26 -5.69 14.21 7.55
CA LEU A 26 -5.19 13.71 6.26
C LEU A 26 -6.35 13.40 5.34
N GLU A 27 -6.05 13.30 4.05
CA GLU A 27 -7.01 12.93 3.02
C GLU A 27 -6.40 11.89 2.07
N VAL A 28 -7.09 10.77 1.90
CA VAL A 28 -6.76 9.73 0.93
C VAL A 28 -7.83 9.73 -0.15
N ARG A 29 -7.42 9.96 -1.39
CA ARG A 29 -8.29 10.10 -2.54
C ARG A 29 -8.87 8.75 -2.98
N GLU A 30 -9.84 8.82 -3.87
CA GLU A 30 -10.40 7.61 -4.47
C GLU A 30 -9.35 6.84 -5.27
N GLY A 31 -9.29 5.52 -5.10
CA GLY A 31 -8.30 4.66 -5.76
C GLY A 31 -6.85 4.79 -5.26
N GLU A 32 -6.59 5.71 -4.32
CA GLU A 32 -5.27 5.93 -3.74
C GLU A 32 -4.97 4.91 -2.63
N THR A 33 -3.73 4.42 -2.60
CA THR A 33 -3.19 3.59 -1.52
C THR A 33 -2.37 4.44 -0.56
N CYS A 34 -2.78 4.48 0.70
CA CYS A 34 -2.06 5.17 1.75
C CYS A 34 -1.51 4.18 2.79
N VAL A 35 -0.25 4.40 3.20
CA VAL A 35 0.40 3.60 4.22
C VAL A 35 0.70 4.44 5.44
N LEU A 36 0.22 3.98 6.60
CA LEU A 36 0.51 4.54 7.91
C LEU A 36 1.78 3.89 8.45
N LEU A 37 2.83 4.67 8.66
CA LEU A 37 4.12 4.24 9.19
C LEU A 37 4.43 4.90 10.53
N GLY A 38 5.32 4.29 11.29
CA GLY A 38 5.85 4.85 12.54
C GLY A 38 6.13 3.78 13.58
N PRO A 39 6.75 4.14 14.71
CA PRO A 39 7.08 3.19 15.78
C PRO A 39 5.85 2.50 16.39
N SER A 40 6.06 1.41 17.10
CA SER A 40 5.00 0.77 17.89
C SER A 40 4.40 1.78 18.89
N GLY A 41 3.07 1.75 19.04
CA GLY A 41 2.36 2.64 19.97
C GLY A 41 2.13 4.08 19.50
N CYS A 42 2.54 4.48 18.29
CA CYS A 42 2.36 5.87 17.82
C CYS A 42 0.94 6.22 17.32
N GLY A 43 -0.04 5.32 17.44
CA GLY A 43 -1.45 5.61 17.12
C GLY A 43 -1.97 5.11 15.77
N LYS A 44 -1.19 4.37 14.97
CA LYS A 44 -1.58 3.88 13.62
C LYS A 44 -2.82 2.99 13.65
N THR A 45 -2.76 1.88 14.41
CA THR A 45 -3.88 0.95 14.58
C THR A 45 -5.08 1.63 15.23
N THR A 46 -4.85 2.54 16.18
CA THR A 46 -5.93 3.34 16.78
C THR A 46 -6.63 4.21 15.74
N THR A 47 -5.87 4.83 14.84
CA THR A 47 -6.40 5.62 13.71
C THR A 47 -7.24 4.74 12.78
N LEU A 48 -6.72 3.57 12.39
CA LEU A 48 -7.44 2.61 11.55
C LEU A 48 -8.76 2.14 12.21
N ARG A 49 -8.74 1.85 13.51
CA ARG A 49 -9.91 1.46 14.30
C ARG A 49 -10.95 2.57 14.44
N MET A 50 -10.52 3.84 14.50
CA MET A 50 -11.43 4.98 14.49
C MET A 50 -12.11 5.14 13.14
N ILE A 51 -11.38 4.95 12.04
CA ILE A 51 -11.96 5.01 10.69
C ILE A 51 -13.04 3.95 10.52
N ASN A 52 -12.81 2.74 11.03
CA ASN A 52 -13.77 1.64 11.00
C ASN A 52 -14.86 1.72 12.10
N ARG A 53 -14.88 2.79 12.92
CA ARG A 53 -15.75 2.95 14.10
C ARG A 53 -15.75 1.76 15.07
N LEU A 54 -14.64 1.02 15.15
CA LEU A 54 -14.40 0.04 16.22
C LEU A 54 -14.09 0.74 17.54
N VAL A 55 -13.52 1.94 17.46
CA VAL A 55 -13.28 2.85 18.58
C VAL A 55 -13.82 4.21 18.19
N ALA A 56 -14.68 4.81 19.02
CA ALA A 56 -15.12 6.18 18.79
C ALA A 56 -13.96 7.17 19.03
N PRO A 57 -13.78 8.18 18.16
CA PRO A 57 -12.85 9.28 18.44
C PRO A 57 -13.27 10.03 19.71
N THR A 58 -12.30 10.64 20.40
CA THR A 58 -12.59 11.59 21.50
C THR A 58 -13.06 12.92 20.92
N SER A 59 -12.45 13.36 19.81
CA SER A 59 -12.85 14.54 19.04
C SER A 59 -12.35 14.45 17.60
N GLY A 60 -12.80 15.39 16.77
CA GLY A 60 -12.54 15.39 15.33
C GLY A 60 -13.52 14.49 14.57
N LYS A 61 -13.34 14.43 13.25
CA LYS A 61 -14.28 13.75 12.35
C LYS A 61 -13.59 12.81 11.37
N VAL A 62 -14.33 11.78 10.96
CA VAL A 62 -13.92 10.85 9.91
C VAL A 62 -15.01 10.85 8.84
N PHE A 63 -14.61 11.06 7.60
CA PHE A 63 -15.47 10.96 6.44
C PHE A 63 -15.04 9.81 5.54
N LEU A 64 -16.01 9.01 5.10
CA LEU A 64 -15.84 7.94 4.13
C LEU A 64 -16.77 8.19 2.95
N ALA A 65 -16.20 8.30 1.75
CA ALA A 65 -16.94 8.64 0.52
C ALA A 65 -17.85 9.87 0.70
N GLY A 66 -17.33 10.91 1.37
CA GLY A 66 -18.04 12.17 1.63
C GLY A 66 -19.03 12.14 2.80
N ARG A 67 -19.26 11.00 3.45
CA ARG A 67 -20.21 10.87 4.57
C ARG A 67 -19.49 10.82 5.90
N ASP A 68 -19.99 11.58 6.88
CA ASP A 68 -19.53 11.52 8.27
C ASP A 68 -19.85 10.13 8.86
N THR A 69 -18.84 9.44 9.37
CA THR A 69 -19.00 8.10 9.94
C THR A 69 -19.69 8.10 11.30
N GLU A 70 -19.76 9.25 11.99
CA GLU A 70 -20.44 9.36 13.28
C GLU A 70 -21.96 9.27 13.14
N ALA A 71 -22.51 9.78 12.03
CA ALA A 71 -23.93 9.76 11.72
C ALA A 71 -24.43 8.40 11.21
N ALA A 72 -23.53 7.47 10.89
CA ALA A 72 -23.86 6.15 10.36
C ALA A 72 -24.02 5.11 11.48
N ASP A 73 -24.89 4.12 11.26
CA ASP A 73 -24.93 2.92 12.09
C ASP A 73 -23.57 2.19 11.98
N PRO A 74 -22.90 1.87 13.10
CA PRO A 74 -21.58 1.25 13.07
C PRO A 74 -21.56 -0.15 12.43
N VAL A 75 -22.66 -0.90 12.45
CA VAL A 75 -22.72 -2.24 11.85
C VAL A 75 -22.82 -2.11 10.33
N GLU A 76 -23.73 -1.27 9.83
CA GLU A 76 -23.87 -0.98 8.40
C GLU A 76 -22.61 -0.36 7.81
N LEU A 77 -21.98 0.58 8.52
CA LEU A 77 -20.71 1.16 8.11
C LEU A 77 -19.63 0.08 7.89
N ARG A 78 -19.47 -0.82 8.86
CA ARG A 78 -18.47 -1.89 8.80
C ARG A 78 -18.75 -2.91 7.71
N ARG A 79 -20.02 -3.16 7.39
CA ARG A 79 -20.41 -4.03 6.25
C ARG A 79 -20.02 -3.43 4.91
N GLY A 80 -19.91 -2.10 4.81
CA GLY A 80 -19.46 -1.38 3.62
C GLY A 80 -17.94 -1.18 3.50
N ILE A 81 -17.15 -1.62 4.48
CA ILE A 81 -15.70 -1.44 4.52
C ILE A 81 -15.03 -2.82 4.52
N GLY A 82 -14.05 -3.01 3.63
CA GLY A 82 -13.19 -4.19 3.72
C GLY A 82 -12.20 -4.00 4.87
N TYR A 83 -12.12 -4.95 5.80
CA TYR A 83 -11.22 -4.87 6.94
C TYR A 83 -10.36 -6.13 7.06
N VAL A 84 -9.04 -5.98 6.90
CA VAL A 84 -8.04 -7.04 7.09
C VAL A 84 -7.36 -6.83 8.44
N ILE A 85 -7.42 -7.85 9.29
CA ILE A 85 -6.88 -7.83 10.65
C ILE A 85 -5.49 -8.46 10.73
N GLN A 86 -4.68 -7.98 11.67
CA GLN A 86 -3.28 -8.37 11.87
C GLN A 86 -3.09 -9.88 12.08
N GLN A 87 -3.97 -10.52 12.84
CA GLN A 87 -4.08 -11.97 12.86
C GLN A 87 -5.20 -12.32 11.89
N ILE A 88 -4.84 -12.74 10.66
CA ILE A 88 -5.65 -13.26 9.54
C ILE A 88 -7.15 -13.47 9.86
N GLY A 89 -7.41 -14.16 10.96
CA GLY A 89 -8.65 -14.02 11.72
C GLY A 89 -9.82 -14.64 10.98
N LEU A 90 -9.50 -15.72 10.28
CA LEU A 90 -10.45 -16.64 9.69
C LEU A 90 -11.11 -17.46 10.80
N PHE A 91 -12.37 -17.79 10.61
CA PHE A 91 -13.11 -18.68 11.48
C PHE A 91 -12.59 -20.11 11.27
N PRO A 92 -12.00 -20.75 12.30
CA PRO A 92 -11.33 -22.05 12.15
C PRO A 92 -12.31 -23.20 11.86
N ASN A 93 -13.58 -23.01 12.23
CA ASN A 93 -14.67 -23.96 12.04
C ASN A 93 -15.46 -23.72 10.73
N MET A 94 -14.94 -22.89 9.83
CA MET A 94 -15.53 -22.61 8.53
C MET A 94 -14.49 -22.91 7.45
N THR A 95 -14.94 -23.43 6.32
CA THR A 95 -14.12 -23.56 5.11
C THR A 95 -13.69 -22.20 4.59
N VAL A 96 -12.76 -22.18 3.65
CA VAL A 96 -12.29 -20.98 2.94
C VAL A 96 -13.45 -20.26 2.25
N ALA A 97 -14.30 -20.99 1.52
CA ALA A 97 -15.44 -20.39 0.83
C ALA A 97 -16.46 -19.79 1.82
N GLU A 98 -16.71 -20.47 2.94
CA GLU A 98 -17.59 -19.96 4.00
C GLU A 98 -17.01 -18.71 4.66
N ASN A 99 -15.70 -18.70 4.93
CA ASN A 99 -14.99 -17.54 5.47
C ASN A 99 -15.16 -16.31 4.56
N ILE A 100 -14.97 -16.47 3.25
CA ILE A 100 -15.16 -15.38 2.28
C ILE A 100 -16.64 -14.96 2.23
N GLY A 101 -17.55 -15.92 2.33
CA GLY A 101 -19.00 -15.72 2.29
C GLY A 101 -19.63 -15.11 3.55
N VAL A 102 -18.87 -14.83 4.63
CA VAL A 102 -19.40 -14.32 5.91
C VAL A 102 -20.14 -12.99 5.73
N VAL A 103 -19.50 -11.97 5.16
CA VAL A 103 -20.13 -10.64 5.02
C VAL A 103 -21.29 -10.69 4.02
N PRO A 104 -21.17 -11.33 2.84
CA PRO A 104 -22.31 -11.57 1.96
C PRO A 104 -23.49 -12.27 2.64
N ARG A 105 -23.23 -13.24 3.54
CA ARG A 105 -24.28 -13.93 4.32
C ARG A 105 -25.01 -12.96 5.25
N LEU A 106 -24.27 -12.10 5.94
CA LEU A 106 -24.84 -11.07 6.83
C LEU A 106 -25.69 -10.03 6.08
N LEU A 107 -25.41 -9.82 4.80
CA LEU A 107 -26.20 -8.99 3.89
C LEU A 107 -27.34 -9.75 3.19
N GLY A 108 -27.58 -11.02 3.56
CA GLY A 108 -28.69 -11.81 3.02
C GLY A 108 -28.49 -12.29 1.58
N TRP A 109 -27.26 -12.38 1.08
CA TRP A 109 -27.02 -12.87 -0.28
C TRP A 109 -27.41 -14.36 -0.43
N PRO A 110 -28.03 -14.75 -1.56
CA PRO A 110 -28.31 -16.16 -1.87
C PRO A 110 -27.04 -17.01 -1.84
N GLU A 111 -27.16 -18.26 -1.41
CA GLU A 111 -26.02 -19.18 -1.30
C GLU A 111 -25.25 -19.37 -2.61
N THR A 112 -25.96 -19.49 -3.73
CA THR A 112 -25.36 -19.60 -5.06
C THR A 112 -24.45 -18.41 -5.37
N ARG A 113 -24.95 -17.19 -5.18
CA ARG A 113 -24.20 -15.95 -5.36
C ARG A 113 -22.99 -15.86 -4.43
N ARG A 114 -23.11 -16.32 -3.17
CA ARG A 114 -22.00 -16.33 -2.21
C ARG A 114 -20.88 -17.26 -2.66
N ARG A 115 -21.23 -18.45 -3.15
CA ARG A 115 -20.26 -19.43 -3.67
C ARG A 115 -19.54 -18.90 -4.91
N GLU A 116 -20.29 -18.41 -5.89
CA GLU A 116 -19.72 -17.82 -7.12
C GLU A 116 -18.76 -16.68 -6.80
N ARG A 117 -19.15 -15.79 -5.89
CA ARG A 117 -18.28 -14.68 -5.46
C ARG A 117 -17.02 -15.17 -4.75
N ALA A 118 -17.12 -16.22 -3.93
CA ALA A 118 -15.95 -16.79 -3.27
C ALA A 118 -14.98 -17.40 -4.28
N GLU A 119 -15.49 -18.15 -5.27
CA GLU A 119 -14.68 -18.75 -6.34
C GLU A 119 -14.00 -17.69 -7.23
N GLU A 120 -14.72 -16.62 -7.56
CA GLU A 120 -14.17 -15.47 -8.30
C GLU A 120 -12.98 -14.85 -7.54
N LEU A 121 -13.15 -14.57 -6.25
CA LEU A 121 -12.12 -13.95 -5.42
C LEU A 121 -10.92 -14.86 -5.19
N LEU A 122 -11.16 -16.15 -5.00
CA LEU A 122 -10.10 -17.15 -4.92
C LEU A 122 -9.28 -17.19 -6.21
N THR A 123 -9.93 -17.19 -7.37
CA THR A 123 -9.26 -17.11 -8.67
C THR A 123 -8.46 -15.81 -8.82
N LEU A 124 -9.05 -14.67 -8.44
CA LEU A 124 -8.39 -13.36 -8.49
C LEU A 124 -7.11 -13.32 -7.65
N LEU A 125 -7.08 -14.03 -6.53
CA LEU A 125 -5.94 -14.12 -5.61
C LEU A 125 -5.04 -15.34 -5.86
N ALA A 126 -5.12 -15.94 -7.05
CA ALA A 126 -4.30 -17.08 -7.45
C ALA A 126 -4.40 -18.26 -6.46
N LEU A 127 -5.61 -18.53 -5.95
CA LEU A 127 -5.98 -19.70 -5.17
C LEU A 127 -7.03 -20.50 -5.95
N PRO A 128 -6.67 -21.55 -6.70
CA PRO A 128 -7.62 -22.31 -7.50
C PRO A 128 -8.81 -22.82 -6.66
N PRO A 129 -10.06 -22.42 -6.94
CA PRO A 129 -11.19 -22.73 -6.08
C PRO A 129 -11.41 -24.23 -5.86
N ALA A 130 -11.20 -25.04 -6.91
CA ALA A 130 -11.30 -26.50 -6.84
C ALA A 130 -10.38 -27.14 -5.78
N GLN A 131 -9.25 -26.49 -5.45
CA GLN A 131 -8.29 -26.99 -4.47
C GLN A 131 -8.48 -26.38 -3.08
N PHE A 132 -8.95 -25.13 -3.01
CA PHE A 132 -8.91 -24.33 -1.78
C PHE A 132 -10.28 -24.06 -1.16
N ALA A 133 -11.36 -24.00 -1.93
CA ALA A 133 -12.67 -23.55 -1.46
C ALA A 133 -13.20 -24.38 -0.26
N GLY A 134 -12.98 -25.69 -0.28
CA GLY A 134 -13.41 -26.62 0.76
C GLY A 134 -12.40 -26.84 1.89
N ARG A 135 -11.22 -26.23 1.85
CA ARG A 135 -10.22 -26.35 2.93
C ARG A 135 -10.60 -25.52 4.14
N TYR A 136 -10.09 -25.90 5.30
CA TYR A 136 -10.14 -25.15 6.54
C TYR A 136 -8.87 -24.31 6.74
N PRO A 137 -8.91 -23.24 7.56
CA PRO A 137 -7.76 -22.35 7.76
C PRO A 137 -6.48 -23.03 8.26
N ASN A 138 -6.60 -24.12 9.02
CA ASN A 138 -5.47 -24.91 9.52
C ASN A 138 -4.76 -25.75 8.42
N GLU A 139 -5.38 -25.88 7.24
CA GLU A 139 -4.82 -26.58 6.07
C GLU A 139 -4.12 -25.63 5.09
N LEU A 140 -3.96 -24.35 5.48
CA LEU A 140 -3.37 -23.30 4.67
C LEU A 140 -2.01 -22.87 5.21
N SER A 141 -1.11 -22.49 4.31
CA SER A 141 0.08 -21.73 4.71
C SER A 141 -0.30 -20.32 5.17
N GLY A 142 0.59 -19.64 5.92
CA GLY A 142 0.34 -18.27 6.38
C GLY A 142 0.00 -17.29 5.24
N GLY A 143 0.73 -17.39 4.11
CA GLY A 143 0.44 -16.57 2.92
C GLY A 143 -0.91 -16.89 2.27
N GLN A 144 -1.29 -18.17 2.19
CA GLN A 144 -2.59 -18.58 1.67
C GLN A 144 -3.73 -18.07 2.56
N ALA A 145 -3.61 -18.24 3.87
CA ALA A 145 -4.59 -17.77 4.83
C ALA A 145 -4.72 -16.23 4.80
N GLN A 146 -3.61 -15.50 4.62
CA GLN A 146 -3.64 -14.04 4.42
C GLN A 146 -4.42 -13.64 3.17
N ARG A 147 -4.20 -14.31 2.03
CA ARG A 147 -4.97 -14.08 0.81
C ARG A 147 -6.46 -14.34 1.02
N VAL A 148 -6.83 -15.39 1.76
CA VAL A 148 -8.24 -15.64 2.11
C VAL A 148 -8.80 -14.51 3.00
N GLY A 149 -8.02 -13.98 3.93
CA GLY A 149 -8.38 -12.80 4.72
C GLY A 149 -8.67 -11.57 3.86
N VAL A 150 -7.85 -11.33 2.84
CA VAL A 150 -8.06 -10.27 1.83
C VAL A 150 -9.29 -10.54 0.98
N ALA A 151 -9.50 -11.78 0.50
CA ALA A 151 -10.72 -12.15 -0.24
C ALA A 151 -11.98 -11.87 0.57
N ARG A 152 -12.01 -12.26 1.84
CA ARG A 152 -13.13 -11.97 2.74
C ARG A 152 -13.41 -10.47 2.86
N ALA A 153 -12.36 -9.65 2.96
CA ALA A 153 -12.51 -8.20 3.00
C ALA A 153 -13.05 -7.61 1.68
N LEU A 154 -12.80 -8.28 0.55
CA LEU A 154 -13.28 -7.89 -0.79
C LEU A 154 -14.62 -8.52 -1.19
N ALA A 155 -15.20 -9.37 -0.34
CA ALA A 155 -16.37 -10.19 -0.65
C ALA A 155 -17.55 -9.38 -1.18
N VAL A 156 -17.78 -8.20 -0.62
CA VAL A 156 -18.89 -7.29 -0.96
C VAL A 156 -18.47 -6.12 -1.84
N ASP A 157 -17.28 -6.21 -2.45
CA ASP A 157 -16.69 -5.19 -3.32
C ASP A 157 -16.64 -3.76 -2.72
N PRO A 158 -16.15 -3.60 -1.46
CA PRO A 158 -16.20 -2.32 -0.78
C PRO A 158 -15.33 -1.27 -1.50
N PRO A 159 -15.70 0.02 -1.49
CA PRO A 159 -14.90 1.09 -2.07
C PRO A 159 -13.61 1.38 -1.28
N VAL A 160 -13.59 1.00 0.00
CA VAL A 160 -12.48 1.23 0.93
C VAL A 160 -12.03 -0.09 1.53
N LEU A 161 -10.71 -0.32 1.51
CA LEU A 161 -10.03 -1.43 2.17
C LEU A 161 -9.09 -0.88 3.25
N LEU A 162 -9.31 -1.33 4.49
CA LEU A 162 -8.48 -1.02 5.64
C LEU A 162 -7.70 -2.27 6.04
N MET A 163 -6.38 -2.16 6.26
CA MET A 163 -5.57 -3.33 6.64
C MET A 163 -4.62 -3.00 7.79
N ASP A 164 -4.66 -3.80 8.85
CA ASP A 164 -3.79 -3.64 10.02
C ASP A 164 -2.63 -4.63 9.91
N GLU A 165 -1.45 -4.17 9.50
CA GLU A 165 -0.24 -4.99 9.32
C GLU A 165 -0.44 -6.28 8.50
N PRO A 166 -0.96 -6.18 7.26
CA PRO A 166 -1.35 -7.35 6.47
C PRO A 166 -0.20 -8.30 6.09
N PHE A 167 1.06 -7.89 6.22
CA PHE A 167 2.20 -8.71 5.82
C PHE A 167 3.22 -8.97 6.95
N ALA A 168 2.93 -8.53 8.17
CA ALA A 168 3.88 -8.61 9.29
C ALA A 168 4.21 -10.05 9.72
N ALA A 169 3.22 -10.96 9.65
CA ALA A 169 3.38 -12.35 10.06
C ALA A 169 3.98 -13.27 8.98
N LEU A 170 4.35 -12.72 7.82
CA LEU A 170 4.89 -13.50 6.70
C LEU A 170 6.43 -13.55 6.74
N ASP A 171 7.00 -14.70 6.37
CA ASP A 171 8.43 -14.84 6.15
C ASP A 171 8.92 -13.93 5.01
N PRO A 172 10.18 -13.46 5.03
CA PRO A 172 10.66 -12.46 4.07
C PRO A 172 10.52 -12.86 2.59
N VAL A 173 10.74 -14.15 2.26
CA VAL A 173 10.69 -14.64 0.88
C VAL A 173 9.25 -14.64 0.36
N ASN A 174 8.31 -15.17 1.14
CA ASN A 174 6.89 -15.16 0.77
C ASN A 174 6.30 -13.75 0.83
N ARG A 175 6.79 -12.88 1.72
CA ARG A 175 6.33 -11.49 1.86
C ARG A 175 6.45 -10.73 0.54
N GLU A 176 7.60 -10.79 -0.13
CA GLU A 176 7.82 -10.04 -1.38
C GLU A 176 6.85 -10.50 -2.48
N THR A 177 6.67 -11.82 -2.62
CA THR A 177 5.75 -12.43 -3.59
C THR A 177 4.30 -11.98 -3.33
N ILE A 178 3.87 -12.01 -2.06
CA ILE A 178 2.52 -11.60 -1.67
C ILE A 178 2.30 -10.10 -1.90
N GLN A 179 3.30 -9.26 -1.65
CA GLN A 179 3.23 -7.83 -1.94
C GLN A 179 3.11 -7.55 -3.44
N ASP A 180 3.85 -8.28 -4.30
CA ASP A 180 3.76 -8.13 -5.76
C ASP A 180 2.37 -8.48 -6.29
N GLU A 181 1.80 -9.58 -5.79
CA GLU A 181 0.44 -10.00 -6.13
C GLU A 181 -0.60 -8.99 -5.64
N PHE A 182 -0.44 -8.50 -4.40
CA PHE A 182 -1.28 -7.45 -3.85
C PHE A 182 -1.23 -6.19 -4.71
N GLN A 183 -0.05 -5.75 -5.13
CA GLN A 183 0.12 -4.59 -6.00
C GLN A 183 -0.55 -4.80 -7.37
N ARG A 184 -0.42 -5.99 -7.97
CA ARG A 184 -1.13 -6.34 -9.22
C ARG A 184 -2.65 -6.29 -9.04
N MET A 185 -3.15 -6.77 -7.90
CA MET A 185 -4.57 -6.77 -7.57
C MET A 185 -5.10 -5.35 -7.30
N GLN A 186 -4.36 -4.54 -6.55
CA GLN A 186 -4.67 -3.13 -6.29
C GLN A 186 -4.84 -2.33 -7.60
N ARG A 187 -3.92 -2.50 -8.56
CA ARG A 187 -4.01 -1.88 -9.90
C ARG A 187 -5.27 -2.28 -10.68
N LYS A 188 -5.76 -3.50 -10.49
CA LYS A 188 -6.98 -4.01 -11.14
C LYS A 188 -8.25 -3.50 -10.47
N LEU A 189 -8.29 -3.48 -9.13
CA LEU A 189 -9.51 -3.17 -8.38
C LEU A 189 -9.74 -1.67 -8.17
N ARG A 190 -8.69 -0.84 -8.23
CA ARG A 190 -8.76 0.63 -8.04
C ARG A 190 -9.54 1.06 -6.80
N LYS A 191 -9.45 0.28 -5.71
CA LYS A 191 -10.08 0.63 -4.42
C LYS A 191 -9.22 1.64 -3.67
N THR A 192 -9.83 2.44 -2.81
CA THR A 192 -9.07 3.24 -1.83
C THR A 192 -8.54 2.29 -0.75
N ILE A 193 -7.24 2.28 -0.52
CA ILE A 193 -6.62 1.37 0.43
C ILE A 193 -5.90 2.20 1.51
N LEU A 194 -6.11 1.87 2.77
CA LEU A 194 -5.34 2.41 3.88
C LEU A 194 -4.81 1.24 4.71
N PHE A 195 -3.49 1.16 4.87
CA PHE A 195 -2.93 0.12 5.74
C PHE A 195 -1.80 0.55 6.63
N VAL A 196 -1.63 -0.17 7.73
CA VAL A 196 -0.59 0.04 8.71
C VAL A 196 0.59 -0.86 8.39
N SER A 197 1.80 -0.30 8.40
CA SER A 197 3.03 -1.07 8.39
C SER A 197 4.07 -0.42 9.32
N HIS A 198 5.12 -1.17 9.61
CA HIS A 198 6.34 -0.69 10.26
C HIS A 198 7.54 -0.68 9.30
N ASP A 199 7.36 -1.11 8.06
CA ASP A 199 8.40 -1.27 7.05
C ASP A 199 8.31 -0.17 6.00
N ILE A 200 9.39 0.61 5.85
CA ILE A 200 9.46 1.68 4.86
C ILE A 200 9.54 1.15 3.43
N ASP A 201 10.19 0.01 3.20
CA ASP A 201 10.31 -0.58 1.87
C ASP A 201 8.95 -1.07 1.36
N GLU A 202 8.12 -1.57 2.28
CA GLU A 202 6.73 -1.91 2.01
C GLU A 202 5.92 -0.69 1.54
N ALA A 203 6.05 0.43 2.25
CA ALA A 203 5.35 1.66 1.90
C ALA A 203 5.86 2.27 0.58
N VAL A 204 7.17 2.30 0.37
CA VAL A 204 7.78 2.78 -0.88
C VAL A 204 7.33 1.94 -2.08
N LYS A 205 7.16 0.62 -1.90
CA LYS A 205 6.72 -0.28 -2.97
C LYS A 205 5.24 -0.14 -3.33
N MET A 206 4.37 0.08 -2.34
CA MET A 206 2.92 -0.06 -2.51
C MET A 206 2.10 1.22 -2.36
N ALA A 207 2.63 2.26 -1.71
CA ALA A 207 1.88 3.46 -1.40
C ALA A 207 1.91 4.47 -2.55
N ASP A 208 0.78 5.12 -2.77
CA ASP A 208 0.72 6.41 -3.46
C ASP A 208 1.02 7.56 -2.46
N ARG A 209 0.66 7.37 -1.18
CA ARG A 209 0.94 8.30 -0.08
C ARG A 209 1.42 7.59 1.18
N ILE A 210 2.43 8.15 1.83
CA ILE A 210 2.96 7.68 3.11
C ILE A 210 2.61 8.71 4.18
N ALA A 211 2.04 8.24 5.28
CA ALA A 211 1.74 9.03 6.47
C ALA A 211 2.62 8.52 7.63
N ILE A 212 3.61 9.31 8.04
CA ILE A 212 4.48 8.94 9.17
C ILE A 212 3.91 9.51 10.46
N PHE A 213 3.78 8.65 11.46
CA PHE A 213 3.26 8.94 12.79
C PHE A 213 4.39 8.88 13.83
N HIS A 214 4.40 9.83 14.74
CA HIS A 214 5.28 9.86 15.89
C HIS A 214 4.53 10.41 17.10
N SER A 215 4.54 9.66 18.22
CA SER A 215 3.92 10.09 19.48
C SER A 215 2.47 10.58 19.33
N GLY A 216 1.65 9.84 18.57
CA GLY A 216 0.24 10.16 18.34
C GLY A 216 -0.02 11.23 17.28
N ARG A 217 1.01 11.85 16.70
CA ARG A 217 0.88 12.92 15.70
C ARG A 217 1.31 12.45 14.32
N LEU A 218 0.65 12.99 13.31
CA LEU A 218 1.10 12.92 11.92
C LEU A 218 2.26 13.90 11.73
N VAL A 219 3.46 13.41 11.44
CA VAL A 219 4.66 14.25 11.26
C VAL A 219 4.95 14.60 9.81
N GLN A 220 4.58 13.71 8.87
CA GLN A 220 4.68 13.97 7.44
C GLN A 220 3.68 13.13 6.67
N PHE A 221 3.07 13.73 5.65
CA PHE A 221 2.16 13.08 4.71
C PHE A 221 2.53 13.48 3.29
N ALA A 222 3.14 12.56 2.54
CA ALA A 222 3.75 12.87 1.25
C ALA A 222 3.75 11.64 0.31
N ALA A 223 3.99 11.85 -0.98
CA ALA A 223 4.24 10.74 -1.89
C ALA A 223 5.60 10.07 -1.56
N PRO A 224 5.84 8.79 -1.92
CA PRO A 224 7.09 8.11 -1.59
C PRO A 224 8.38 8.83 -2.04
N ASP A 225 8.44 9.37 -3.27
CA ASP A 225 9.64 10.09 -3.75
C ASP A 225 9.89 11.35 -2.91
N GLU A 226 8.85 12.11 -2.61
CA GLU A 226 8.91 13.31 -1.78
C GLU A 226 9.29 12.98 -0.32
N MET A 227 8.74 11.92 0.25
CA MET A 227 9.07 11.44 1.60
C MET A 227 10.57 11.10 1.73
N LEU A 228 11.15 10.49 0.70
CA LEU A 228 12.56 10.11 0.67
C LEU A 228 13.49 11.30 0.34
N ALA A 229 13.08 12.16 -0.59
CA ALA A 229 13.86 13.33 -1.00
C ALA A 229 13.85 14.43 0.07
N HIS A 230 12.71 14.63 0.74
CA HIS A 230 12.44 15.76 1.63
C HIS A 230 11.82 15.30 2.95
N PRO A 231 12.56 14.55 3.79
CA PRO A 231 12.07 14.16 5.09
C PRO A 231 11.88 15.38 6.01
N ALA A 232 10.73 15.48 6.67
CA ALA A 232 10.39 16.54 7.59
C ALA A 232 11.10 16.36 8.94
N GLY A 233 12.34 16.85 9.00
CA GLY A 233 13.16 16.85 10.22
C GLY A 233 13.89 15.54 10.50
N ALA A 234 14.66 15.55 11.59
CA ALA A 234 15.60 14.47 11.93
C ALA A 234 14.93 13.12 12.19
N PHE A 235 13.74 13.11 12.80
CA PHE A 235 13.01 11.88 13.05
C PHE A 235 12.62 11.18 11.75
N VAL A 236 12.01 11.90 10.80
CA VAL A 236 11.60 11.29 9.53
C VAL A 236 12.83 10.84 8.75
N ALA A 237 13.88 11.66 8.69
CA ALA A 237 15.13 11.33 8.01
C ALA A 237 15.78 10.05 8.57
N GLY A 238 15.79 9.89 9.90
CA GLY A 238 16.26 8.67 10.56
C GLY A 238 15.36 7.47 10.31
N PHE A 239 14.04 7.67 10.29
CA PHE A 239 13.05 6.61 10.09
C PHE A 239 13.09 6.03 8.67
N VAL A 240 13.25 6.86 7.64
CA VAL A 240 13.31 6.39 6.25
C VAL A 240 14.68 5.76 5.87
N GLY A 241 15.73 6.04 6.65
CA GLY A 241 17.05 5.42 6.55
C GLY A 241 18.11 6.24 5.80
N GLY A 242 19.34 5.73 5.77
CA GLY A 242 20.48 6.34 5.05
C GLY A 242 20.52 5.98 3.56
N ASP A 243 19.85 4.90 3.17
CA ASP A 243 19.79 4.33 1.83
C ASP A 243 18.66 4.93 0.95
N ARG A 244 18.13 6.10 1.34
CA ARG A 244 17.04 6.81 0.64
C ARG A 244 17.28 6.93 -0.86
N THR A 245 18.51 7.28 -1.26
CA THR A 245 18.87 7.43 -2.68
C THR A 245 18.68 6.12 -3.43
N LEU A 246 19.05 4.99 -2.84
CA LEU A 246 18.86 3.66 -3.44
C LEU A 246 17.38 3.29 -3.53
N LYS A 247 16.59 3.61 -2.51
CA LYS A 247 15.13 3.43 -2.52
C LYS A 247 14.45 4.25 -3.61
N ARG A 248 14.90 5.49 -3.84
CA ARG A 248 14.38 6.37 -4.90
C ARG A 248 14.67 5.87 -6.31
N LEU A 249 15.76 5.13 -6.52
CA LEU A 249 16.04 4.49 -7.82
C LEU A 249 14.92 3.50 -8.24
N ARG A 250 14.15 2.95 -7.28
CA ARG A 250 13.02 2.06 -7.55
C ARG A 250 11.77 2.78 -8.05
N LEU A 251 11.63 4.05 -7.68
CA LEU A 251 10.42 4.84 -7.89
C LEU A 251 10.42 5.55 -9.24
N ILE A 252 11.59 6.05 -9.64
CA ILE A 252 11.73 6.88 -10.82
C ILE A 252 11.88 6.00 -12.06
N ARG A 253 11.09 6.29 -13.08
CA ARG A 253 11.15 5.60 -14.38
C ARG A 253 12.12 6.29 -15.32
N VAL A 254 12.70 5.52 -16.23
CA VAL A 254 13.60 6.02 -17.30
C VAL A 254 12.98 7.18 -18.06
N ARG A 255 11.69 7.09 -18.41
CA ARG A 255 10.96 8.16 -19.13
C ARG A 255 10.96 9.51 -18.42
N GLU A 256 11.13 9.56 -17.10
CA GLU A 256 11.12 10.80 -16.31
C GLU A 256 12.46 11.53 -16.35
N VAL A 257 13.52 10.86 -16.83
CA VAL A 257 14.91 11.33 -16.78
C VAL A 257 15.56 11.35 -18.16
N MET A 258 15.06 10.56 -19.10
CA MET A 258 15.61 10.48 -20.44
C MET A 258 15.45 11.81 -21.20
N ALA A 259 16.46 12.15 -21.98
CA ALA A 259 16.35 13.17 -23.02
C ALA A 259 15.74 12.54 -24.29
N PRO A 260 14.92 13.28 -25.07
CA PRO A 260 14.39 12.79 -26.34
C PRO A 260 15.52 12.42 -27.32
N ALA A 261 15.28 11.41 -28.15
CA ALA A 261 16.23 11.03 -29.19
C ALA A 261 16.41 12.17 -30.20
N VAL A 262 17.66 12.46 -30.58
CA VAL A 262 17.99 13.42 -31.64
C VAL A 262 18.32 12.66 -32.93
N ALA A 263 17.90 13.18 -34.08
CA ALA A 263 18.19 12.56 -35.37
C ALA A 263 19.71 12.42 -35.59
N GLY A 264 20.19 11.21 -35.83
CA GLY A 264 21.61 10.88 -35.98
C GLY A 264 22.20 10.02 -34.86
N ASP A 265 21.41 9.63 -33.85
CA ASP A 265 21.88 8.85 -32.70
C ASP A 265 22.06 7.34 -32.96
N SER A 266 22.40 6.98 -34.19
CA SER A 266 22.60 5.59 -34.67
C SER A 266 24.01 5.06 -34.37
N GLY A 267 24.54 5.34 -33.18
CA GLY A 267 25.95 5.08 -32.82
C GLY A 267 26.14 4.19 -31.58
N ARG A 268 26.72 3.00 -31.83
CA ARG A 268 27.24 1.96 -30.92
C ARG A 268 26.21 1.23 -30.05
N SER A 269 26.36 -0.10 -30.01
CA SER A 269 25.68 -1.07 -29.15
C SER A 269 25.87 -0.74 -27.67
N SER A 270 25.19 0.29 -27.20
CA SER A 270 25.05 0.58 -25.77
C SER A 270 23.96 -0.33 -25.21
N PRO A 271 24.06 -0.79 -23.95
CA PRO A 271 22.97 -1.49 -23.32
C PRO A 271 21.70 -0.62 -23.40
N ALA A 272 20.59 -1.22 -23.81
CA ALA A 272 19.33 -0.52 -23.97
C ALA A 272 18.43 -0.72 -22.75
N VAL A 273 17.68 0.33 -22.41
CA VAL A 273 16.66 0.33 -21.35
C VAL A 273 15.29 0.68 -21.93
N SER A 274 14.24 0.18 -21.31
CA SER A 274 12.87 0.56 -21.63
C SER A 274 12.44 1.85 -20.92
N PRO A 275 11.53 2.66 -21.48
CA PRO A 275 10.91 3.80 -20.78
C PRO A 275 10.24 3.43 -19.44
N ASP A 276 9.87 2.16 -19.28
CA ASP A 276 9.23 1.61 -18.07
C ASP A 276 10.23 1.03 -17.06
N ASP A 277 11.50 0.90 -17.42
CA ASP A 277 12.54 0.46 -16.49
C ASP A 277 12.71 1.49 -15.36
N ASP A 278 13.07 0.99 -14.18
CA ASP A 278 13.44 1.83 -13.05
C ASP A 278 14.92 2.23 -13.11
N LEU A 279 15.30 3.26 -12.35
CA LEU A 279 16.68 3.75 -12.35
C LEU A 279 17.67 2.78 -11.67
N ARG A 280 17.24 1.74 -10.96
CA ARG A 280 18.17 0.72 -10.46
C ARG A 280 18.76 -0.08 -11.60
N ARG A 281 17.94 -0.44 -12.59
CA ARG A 281 18.40 -1.13 -13.80
C ARG A 281 19.39 -0.26 -14.57
N VAL A 282 19.10 1.04 -14.70
CA VAL A 282 20.01 2.02 -15.30
C VAL A 282 21.35 2.07 -14.54
N ALA A 283 21.30 2.18 -13.21
CA ALA A 283 22.50 2.22 -12.37
C ALA A 283 23.32 0.93 -12.48
N ALA A 284 22.68 -0.24 -12.48
CA ALA A 284 23.34 -1.53 -12.67
C ALA A 284 24.06 -1.59 -14.02
N LEU A 285 23.38 -1.23 -15.11
CA LEU A 285 23.97 -1.22 -16.46
C LEU A 285 25.14 -0.24 -16.58
N PHE A 286 25.05 0.94 -15.95
CA PHE A 286 26.17 1.89 -15.89
C PHE A 286 27.39 1.32 -15.16
N LEU A 287 27.18 0.57 -14.07
CA LEU A 287 28.26 -0.06 -13.31
C LEU A 287 28.87 -1.25 -14.04
N GLU A 288 28.04 -2.12 -14.63
CA GLU A 288 28.47 -3.32 -15.36
C GLU A 288 29.25 -2.99 -16.63
N HIS A 289 28.81 -1.99 -17.39
CA HIS A 289 29.35 -1.70 -18.71
C HIS A 289 30.26 -0.47 -18.75
N GLY A 290 30.40 0.26 -17.64
CA GLY A 290 31.15 1.51 -17.59
C GLY A 290 30.61 2.60 -18.52
N ALA A 291 29.38 2.46 -19.02
CA ALA A 291 28.80 3.37 -20.00
C ALA A 291 28.49 4.75 -19.38
N GLU A 292 28.65 5.81 -20.16
CA GLU A 292 28.26 7.19 -19.77
C GLU A 292 26.81 7.50 -20.11
N SER A 293 26.27 6.81 -21.12
CA SER A 293 24.88 6.92 -21.54
C SER A 293 24.32 5.58 -21.98
N LEU A 294 23.01 5.39 -21.79
CA LEU A 294 22.24 4.24 -22.25
C LEU A 294 21.16 4.70 -23.22
N GLN A 295 20.92 3.93 -24.27
CA GLN A 295 19.81 4.18 -25.17
C GLN A 295 18.49 3.73 -24.52
N CYS A 296 17.45 4.53 -24.69
CA CYS A 296 16.10 4.16 -24.32
C CYS A 296 15.35 3.70 -25.57
N VAL A 297 14.87 2.45 -25.56
CA VAL A 297 14.19 1.82 -26.70
C VAL A 297 12.75 1.47 -26.32
N ASP A 298 11.81 1.73 -27.23
CA ASP A 298 10.42 1.31 -27.06
C ASP A 298 10.24 -0.19 -27.34
N ALA A 299 9.01 -0.69 -27.16
CA ALA A 299 8.67 -2.08 -27.44
C ALA A 299 8.82 -2.48 -28.93
N GLY A 300 8.85 -1.50 -29.84
CA GLY A 300 9.09 -1.68 -31.26
C GLY A 300 10.57 -1.68 -31.65
N GLY A 301 11.48 -1.49 -30.68
CA GLY A 301 12.92 -1.41 -30.90
C GLY A 301 13.39 -0.04 -31.41
N ASN A 302 12.52 0.98 -31.43
CA ASN A 302 12.92 2.32 -31.85
C ASN A 302 13.59 3.05 -30.69
N VAL A 303 14.67 3.78 -30.96
CA VAL A 303 15.30 4.66 -29.98
C VAL A 303 14.39 5.85 -29.73
N VAL A 304 13.83 5.92 -28.52
CA VAL A 304 12.92 7.00 -28.08
C VAL A 304 13.62 8.04 -27.21
N GLY A 305 14.79 7.71 -26.68
CA GLY A 305 15.57 8.65 -25.87
C GLY A 305 16.93 8.13 -25.45
N ARG A 306 17.60 8.91 -24.61
CA ARG A 306 18.89 8.59 -24.01
C ARG A 306 18.90 8.97 -22.53
N VAL A 307 19.49 8.13 -21.70
CA VAL A 307 19.71 8.39 -20.28
C VAL A 307 21.20 8.55 -20.02
N THR A 308 21.61 9.60 -19.31
CA THR A 308 23.00 9.83 -18.90
C THR A 308 23.17 9.70 -17.39
N ARG A 309 24.39 9.42 -16.94
CA ARG A 309 24.72 9.41 -15.49
C ARG A 309 24.41 10.75 -14.83
N GLU A 310 24.68 11.85 -15.52
CA GLU A 310 24.41 13.21 -15.06
C GLU A 310 22.91 13.47 -14.88
N ALA A 311 22.08 13.03 -15.82
CA ALA A 311 20.63 13.19 -15.71
C ALA A 311 20.06 12.40 -14.53
N VAL A 312 20.55 11.17 -14.31
CA VAL A 312 20.21 10.34 -13.14
C VAL A 312 20.65 11.04 -11.85
N ALA A 313 21.90 11.48 -11.78
CA ALA A 313 22.42 12.19 -10.61
C ALA A 313 21.61 13.45 -10.32
N ALA A 314 21.36 14.29 -11.33
CA ALA A 314 20.56 15.51 -11.20
C ALA A 314 19.13 15.25 -10.72
N ARG A 315 18.49 14.15 -11.17
CA ARG A 315 17.14 13.79 -10.69
C ARG A 315 17.14 13.35 -9.22
N LEU A 316 18.20 12.67 -8.78
CA LEU A 316 18.38 12.21 -7.41
C LEU A 316 18.84 13.34 -6.48
N THR A 317 19.64 14.29 -6.96
CA THR A 317 20.13 15.44 -6.20
C THR A 317 19.23 16.66 -6.28
N ARG A 318 18.16 16.64 -7.10
CA ARG A 318 17.06 17.63 -7.04
C ARG A 318 16.41 17.57 -5.66
N GLU A 319 17.07 18.20 -4.71
CA GLU A 319 16.51 18.75 -3.49
C GLU A 319 15.75 20.01 -3.91
N GLY A 320 14.42 19.94 -4.02
CA GLY A 320 13.54 21.10 -3.97
C GLY A 320 13.54 22.01 -5.19
N ALA A 321 12.48 21.91 -6.00
CA ALA A 321 11.93 23.06 -6.70
C ALA A 321 10.43 22.84 -6.97
N ARG A 322 9.61 23.07 -5.95
CA ARG A 322 8.32 23.80 -6.01
C ARG A 322 7.72 23.93 -4.63
#